data_AF-A0A1B8Y2W0-F1
#
_entry.id   AF-A0A1B8Y2W0-F1
#
_cell.length_a   1.000
_cell.length_b   1.000
_cell.length_c   1.000
_cell.angle_alpha   90.00
_cell.angle_beta   90.00
_cell.angle_gamma   90.00
#
_symmetry.space_group_name_H-M   'P 1'
#
loop_
_entity.id
_entity.type
_entity.pdbx_description
1 polymer ?
#
loop_
_entity_poly.entity_id
_entity_poly.type
_entity_poly.pdbx_seq_one_letter_code
_entity_poly.pdbx_strand_id
1 'polypeptide(L)'
;FHPVECSFCRSESMMGFRYRCQQCHNYQLCQNCFWRGHANGPHSNQHQMKEHSSWKSPAKKLSHAISKSLGCVPSRELPHPVFPEHPEKPLDLAHI
;
A
#
# COMPACT_ATOMS: atom_id res chain seq x y z
N PHE A 1 15.34 4.61 -3.66
CA PHE A 1 15.64 5.43 -4.86
C PHE A 1 14.39 6.18 -5.26
N HIS A 2 14.51 7.49 -5.47
CA HIS A 2 13.47 8.32 -6.05
C HIS A 2 14.08 9.15 -7.19
N PRO A 3 13.53 9.09 -8.42
CA PRO A 3 14.03 9.83 -9.58
C PRO A 3 13.52 11.27 -9.55
N VAL A 4 13.89 12.01 -8.51
CA VAL A 4 13.41 13.37 -8.32
C VAL A 4 14.44 14.19 -7.55
N GLU A 5 14.59 15.45 -7.95
CA GLU A 5 15.61 16.35 -7.42
C GLU A 5 15.29 16.82 -5.99
N CYS A 6 16.34 17.01 -5.18
CA CYS A 6 16.24 17.70 -3.90
C CYS A 6 16.12 19.22 -4.07
N SER A 7 15.07 19.83 -3.50
CA SER A 7 14.84 21.28 -3.58
C SER A 7 15.92 22.12 -2.90
N PHE A 8 16.75 21.51 -2.02
CA PHE A 8 17.85 22.20 -1.35
C PHE A 8 19.20 21.92 -2.02
N CYS A 9 19.70 20.68 -1.98
CA CYS A 9 21.04 20.34 -2.48
C CYS A 9 21.10 20.05 -3.98
N ARG A 10 19.96 20.05 -4.69
CA ARG A 10 19.84 19.78 -6.13
C ARG A 10 20.40 18.44 -6.62
N SER A 11 20.55 17.47 -5.71
CA SER A 11 20.88 16.09 -6.09
C SER A 11 19.77 15.54 -6.99
N GLU A 12 20.08 15.18 -8.23
CA GLU A 12 19.14 14.74 -9.28
C GLU A 12 18.38 13.46 -8.91
N SER A 13 18.96 12.64 -8.04
CA SER A 13 18.31 11.48 -7.46
C SER A 13 18.46 11.44 -5.96
N MET A 14 17.43 10.91 -5.28
CA MET A 14 17.47 10.69 -3.84
C MET A 14 17.62 9.19 -3.56
N MET A 15 18.70 8.85 -2.88
CA MET A 15 18.88 7.55 -2.23
C MET A 15 18.31 7.61 -0.81
N GLY A 16 17.74 6.49 -0.33
CA GLY A 16 17.06 6.44 0.96
C GLY A 16 15.66 7.08 0.93
N PHE A 17 15.32 7.79 2.01
CA PHE A 17 14.01 8.42 2.20
C PHE A 17 13.87 9.76 1.45
N ARG A 18 12.66 10.01 0.95
CA ARG A 18 12.23 11.32 0.42
C ARG A 18 11.24 11.96 1.37
N TYR A 19 11.47 13.21 1.73
CA TYR A 19 10.59 14.00 2.59
C TYR A 19 9.89 15.07 1.75
N ARG A 20 8.59 14.96 1.55
CA ARG A 20 7.78 15.96 0.81
C ARG A 20 7.08 16.89 1.80
N CYS A 21 7.17 18.20 1.59
CA CYS A 21 6.42 19.16 2.38
C CYS A 21 4.91 19.05 2.08
N GLN A 22 4.08 19.12 3.11
CA GLN A 22 2.63 19.05 2.96
C GLN A 22 1.99 20.42 2.65
N GLN A 23 2.73 21.51 2.87
CA GLN A 23 2.25 22.88 2.68
C GLN A 23 2.86 23.55 1.44
N CYS A 24 4.12 23.29 1.13
CA CYS A 24 4.80 23.88 -0.03
C CYS A 24 4.50 23.09 -1.32
N HIS A 25 4.31 23.81 -2.43
CA HIS A 25 4.17 23.20 -3.74
C HIS A 25 5.50 22.61 -4.22
N ASN A 26 5.49 21.33 -4.63
CA ASN A 26 6.66 20.60 -5.17
C ASN A 26 7.95 20.69 -4.33
N TYR A 27 7.85 20.94 -3.03
CA TYR A 27 9.02 21.03 -2.16
C TYR A 27 9.33 19.68 -1.53
N GLN A 28 10.59 19.27 -1.65
CA GLN A 28 11.03 17.95 -1.24
C GLN A 28 12.51 17.92 -0.91
N LEU A 29 12.84 17.26 0.18
CA LEU A 29 14.19 17.13 0.69
C LEU A 29 14.62 15.66 0.64
N CYS A 30 15.89 15.45 0.32
CA CYS A 30 16.53 14.17 0.59
C CYS A 30 16.72 13.99 2.09
N GLN A 31 16.96 12.75 2.52
CA GLN A 31 17.16 12.38 3.92
C GLN A 31 18.19 13.26 4.65
N ASN A 32 19.35 13.49 4.05
CA ASN A 32 20.38 14.35 4.64
C ASN A 32 19.92 15.80 4.84
N CYS A 33 19.20 16.36 3.87
CA CYS A 33 18.74 17.74 3.97
C CYS A 33 17.63 17.92 5.01
N PHE A 34 16.74 16.93 5.12
CA PHE A 34 15.71 16.92 6.15
C PHE A 34 16.32 16.83 7.55
N TRP A 35 17.23 15.89 7.80
CA TRP A 35 17.86 15.72 9.11
C TRP A 35 18.74 16.90 9.54
N ARG A 36 19.33 17.62 8.58
CA ARG A 36 20.09 18.85 8.85
C ARG A 36 19.21 20.09 9.01
N GLY A 37 17.89 19.97 8.82
CA GLY A 37 16.97 21.09 8.96
C GLY A 37 17.14 22.17 7.88
N HIS A 38 17.47 21.79 6.65
CA HIS A 38 17.65 22.74 5.57
C HIS A 38 16.31 23.27 5.04
N ALA A 39 16.21 24.59 4.94
CA ALA A 39 15.04 25.28 4.41
C ALA A 39 15.47 26.40 3.45
N ASN A 40 14.76 26.56 2.34
CA ASN A 40 14.95 27.66 1.40
C ASN A 40 13.61 28.13 0.80
N GLY A 41 13.62 29.35 0.25
CA GLY A 41 12.44 29.95 -0.39
C GLY A 41 11.21 29.97 0.55
N PRO A 42 10.03 29.49 0.11
CA PRO A 42 8.80 29.53 0.90
C PRO A 42 8.70 28.42 1.95
N HIS A 43 9.71 27.55 2.08
CA HIS A 43 9.68 26.45 3.05
C HIS A 43 10.25 26.89 4.41
N SER A 44 9.57 26.52 5.48
CA SER A 44 10.05 26.60 6.86
C SER A 44 10.14 25.20 7.47
N ASN A 45 11.09 24.98 8.38
CA ASN A 45 11.21 23.73 9.14
C ASN A 45 10.01 23.46 10.07
N GLN A 46 9.13 24.44 10.28
CA GLN A 46 7.85 24.26 10.99
C GLN A 46 6.80 23.56 10.12
N HIS A 47 6.99 23.50 8.79
CA HIS A 47 6.05 22.83 7.92
C HIS A 47 6.11 21.32 8.10
N GLN A 48 4.94 20.69 8.12
CA GLN A 48 4.88 19.24 8.24
C GLN A 48 5.44 18.56 6.98
N MET A 49 6.34 17.60 7.19
CA MET A 49 6.95 16.79 6.13
C MET A 49 6.38 15.38 6.14
N LYS A 50 6.16 14.80 4.96
CA LYS A 50 5.72 13.42 4.75
C LYS A 50 6.86 12.58 4.20
N GLU A 51 7.15 11.48 4.87
CA GLU A 51 8.15 10.53 4.42
C GLU A 51 7.62 9.59 3.33
N HIS A 52 8.49 9.27 2.38
CA HIS A 52 8.30 8.24 1.37
C HIS A 52 9.53 7.32 1.34
N SER A 53 9.33 6.05 1.71
CA SER A 53 10.39 5.02 1.74
C SER A 53 10.62 4.31 0.39
N SER A 54 9.66 4.41 -0.52
CA SER A 54 9.71 3.73 -1.83
C SER A 54 9.15 4.60 -2.94
N TRP A 55 9.75 4.49 -4.12
CA TRP A 55 9.17 5.06 -5.33
C TRP A 55 8.01 4.20 -5.80
N LYS A 56 6.84 4.83 -5.97
CA LYS A 56 5.66 4.19 -6.54
C LYS A 56 5.41 4.78 -7.91
N SER A 57 5.56 3.97 -8.95
CA SER A 57 5.26 4.41 -10.32
C SER A 57 3.80 4.84 -10.42
N PRO A 58 3.49 5.99 -11.06
CA PRO A 58 2.12 6.45 -11.28
C PRO A 58 1.21 5.39 -11.94
N ALA A 59 1.79 4.56 -12.82
CA ALA A 59 1.10 3.47 -13.51
C ALA A 59 0.48 2.41 -12.57
N LYS A 60 1.02 2.21 -11.36
CA LYS A 60 0.46 1.23 -10.40
C LYS A 60 -0.91 1.64 -9.83
N LYS A 61 -1.31 2.90 -10.01
CA LYS A 61 -2.66 3.37 -9.60
C LYS A 61 -3.77 2.77 -10.47
N LEU A 62 -3.49 2.53 -11.75
CA LEU A 62 -4.46 1.94 -12.68
C LEU A 62 -4.68 0.45 -12.36
N SER A 63 -3.60 -0.31 -12.14
CA SER A 63 -3.70 -1.74 -11.84
C SER A 63 -4.50 -2.04 -10.56
N HIS A 64 -4.33 -1.22 -9.51
CA HIS A 64 -5.06 -1.41 -8.25
C HIS A 64 -6.55 -1.03 -8.35
N ALA A 65 -6.92 -0.11 -9.24
CA ALA A 65 -8.31 0.19 -9.54
C ALA A 65 -8.97 -0.99 -10.28
N ILE A 66 -8.28 -1.55 -11.30
CA ILE A 66 -8.78 -2.68 -12.09
C ILE A 66 -8.97 -3.93 -11.23
N SER A 67 -8.03 -4.24 -10.33
CA SER A 67 -8.14 -5.39 -9.43
C SER A 67 -9.35 -5.31 -8.48
N LYS A 68 -9.80 -4.09 -8.13
CA LYS A 68 -10.99 -3.91 -7.30
C LYS A 68 -12.29 -4.00 -8.11
N SER A 69 -12.29 -3.55 -9.36
CA SER A 69 -13.47 -3.65 -10.24
C SER A 69 -13.74 -5.05 -10.79
N LEU A 70 -12.74 -5.93 -10.86
CA LEU A 70 -12.92 -7.33 -11.32
C LEU A 70 -13.20 -8.33 -10.18
N GLY A 71 -13.24 -7.86 -8.92
CA GLY A 71 -13.48 -8.71 -7.75
C GLY A 71 -14.94 -9.12 -7.52
N CYS A 72 -15.84 -8.86 -8.47
CA CYS A 72 -17.25 -9.23 -8.40
C CYS A 72 -17.58 -10.47 -9.25
N VAL A 73 -16.69 -11.46 -9.25
CA VAL A 73 -17.00 -12.81 -9.74
C VAL A 73 -17.32 -13.66 -8.50
N PRO A 74 -18.54 -14.22 -8.35
CA PRO A 74 -18.81 -15.24 -7.35
C PRO A 74 -18.01 -16.50 -7.74
N SER A 75 -16.75 -16.58 -7.34
CA SER A 75 -15.97 -17.80 -7.49
C SER A 75 -16.19 -18.68 -6.27
N ARG A 76 -17.02 -19.70 -6.50
CA ARG A 76 -17.31 -20.91 -5.71
C ARG A 76 -18.75 -20.97 -5.24
N GLU A 77 -19.47 -21.92 -5.84
CA GLU A 77 -20.61 -22.57 -5.21
C GLU A 77 -20.32 -22.78 -3.71
N LEU A 78 -21.30 -22.43 -2.88
CA LEU A 78 -21.30 -22.79 -1.47
C LEU A 78 -21.04 -24.30 -1.35
N PRO A 79 -20.29 -24.78 -0.34
CA PRO A 79 -20.19 -26.20 -0.08
C PRO A 79 -21.61 -26.72 0.18
N HIS A 80 -22.19 -27.39 -0.82
CA HIS A 80 -23.43 -28.12 -0.62
C HIS A 80 -23.16 -29.17 0.46
N PRO A 81 -23.97 -29.28 1.52
CA PRO A 81 -23.81 -30.33 2.50
C PRO A 81 -23.96 -31.67 1.78
N VAL A 82 -22.86 -32.42 1.71
CA VAL A 82 -22.86 -33.78 1.16
C VAL A 82 -23.50 -34.68 2.22
N PHE A 83 -24.75 -35.06 1.99
CA PHE A 83 -25.39 -36.11 2.76
C PHE A 83 -24.84 -37.48 2.31
N PRO A 84 -24.51 -38.40 3.23
CA PRO A 84 -24.18 -39.77 2.88
C PRO A 84 -25.32 -40.40 2.08
N GLU A 85 -25.00 -41.13 1.02
CA GLU A 85 -26.02 -41.75 0.14
C GLU A 85 -26.78 -42.90 0.82
N HIS A 86 -26.33 -43.34 2.00
CA HIS A 86 -26.93 -44.44 2.75
C HIS A 86 -27.20 -44.01 4.20
N PRO A 87 -28.42 -44.19 4.72
CA PRO A 87 -28.70 -44.03 6.14
C PRO A 87 -27.85 -45.00 6.96
N GLU A 88 -27.36 -44.55 8.13
CA GLU A 88 -26.71 -45.44 9.09
C GLU A 88 -27.69 -46.54 9.53
N LYS A 89 -27.17 -47.77 9.67
CA LYS A 89 -28.00 -48.90 10.10
C LYS A 89 -28.52 -48.64 11.52
N PRO A 90 -29.84 -48.76 11.77
CA PRO A 90 -30.38 -48.65 13.12
C PRO A 90 -29.71 -49.66 14.05
N LEU A 91 -29.50 -49.26 15.30
CA LEU A 91 -28.99 -50.16 16.34
C LEU A 91 -30.01 -51.29 16.57
N ASP A 92 -29.54 -52.53 16.44
CA ASP A 92 -30.34 -53.72 16.68
C ASP A 92 -30.46 -53.98 18.19
N LEU A 93 -31.62 -53.66 18.75
CA LEU A 93 -31.95 -53.90 20.16
C LEU A 93 -32.62 -55.27 20.38
N ALA A 94 -32.43 -56.25 19.49
CA ALA A 94 -32.98 -57.61 19.64
C ALA A 94 -32.44 -58.41 20.85
N HIS A 95 -31.56 -57.83 21.67
CA HIS A 95 -30.98 -58.48 22.85
C HIS A 95 -31.02 -57.62 24.12
N ILE A 96 -32.02 -56.74 24.26
CA ILE A 96 -32.42 -56.14 25.55
C ILE A 96 -33.69 -56.77 26.10
#